data_AF-A0A7S2JML3-F1
#
_entry.id   AF-A0A7S2JML3-F1
#
_cell.length_a   1.000
_cell.length_b   1.000
_cell.length_c   1.000
_cell.angle_alpha   90.00
_cell.angle_beta   90.00
_cell.angle_gamma   90.00
#
_symmetry.space_group_name_H-M   'P 1'
#
loop_
_entity.id
_entity.type
_entity.pdbx_description
1 polymer ?
#
loop_
_entity_poly.entity_id
_entity_poly.type
_entity_poly.pdbx_seq_one_letter_code
_entity_poly.pdbx_strand_id
1 'polypeptide(L)'
;RSLGTSCALPSVDASQTTAADVHRDFVSTGTPVLIRGGVYNSSWEALTNWRRDNLLAAAGDEDVAVATIPYAHVFGLRSQKASLREYVQYLDRVHSGRDGGGKHAGTRGGHDDARGGRGAHQAASSQPNELPPFYVFDGTLLSADGSSALREDVSVPFGFEDLAASFKAYPQFSLGPEGSGAPFHRHCPAVNGLVFGQKRWRLLTPERAFYTREPVFTASSKPVTDAIECTQAAGDVLFVPEGWGHEVLNEAESVAVAFEFDTGDC
;
A
#
# COMPACT_ATOMS: atom_id res chain seq x y z
N ARG A 1 12.02 -14.21 10.40
CA ARG A 1 10.75 -14.98 10.54
C ARG A 1 10.24 -15.18 9.12
N SER A 2 9.89 -16.40 8.72
CA SER A 2 9.10 -16.59 7.49
C SER A 2 7.80 -15.82 7.71
N LEU A 3 7.61 -14.72 6.99
CA LEU A 3 6.33 -14.04 7.01
C LEU A 3 5.31 -14.98 6.35
N GLY A 4 4.18 -15.21 7.02
CA GLY A 4 3.20 -16.20 6.57
C GLY A 4 2.68 -15.90 5.16
N THR A 5 2.26 -16.92 4.43
CA THR A 5 1.59 -16.79 3.12
C THR A 5 0.10 -17.14 3.21
N SER A 6 -0.46 -17.17 4.43
CA SER A 6 -1.85 -17.59 4.66
C SER A 6 -2.85 -16.64 4.01
N CYS A 7 -3.85 -17.20 3.34
CA CYS A 7 -4.95 -16.45 2.76
C CYS A 7 -6.24 -17.25 2.88
N ALA A 8 -7.27 -16.63 3.46
CA ALA A 8 -8.60 -17.22 3.60
C ALA A 8 -9.54 -16.84 2.45
N LEU A 9 -9.12 -15.92 1.55
CA LEU A 9 -9.81 -15.71 0.28
C LEU A 9 -9.59 -16.91 -0.65
N PRO A 10 -10.50 -17.14 -1.62
CA PRO A 10 -10.19 -17.93 -2.80
C PRO A 10 -8.83 -17.51 -3.37
N SER A 11 -7.98 -18.49 -3.65
CA SER A 11 -6.66 -18.26 -4.23
C SER A 11 -6.49 -19.13 -5.47
N VAL A 12 -6.01 -18.55 -6.56
CA VAL A 12 -5.70 -19.26 -7.81
C VAL A 12 -4.25 -18.98 -8.21
N ASP A 13 -3.61 -19.93 -8.88
CA ASP A 13 -2.27 -19.75 -9.46
C ASP A 13 -2.42 -19.22 -10.90
N ALA A 14 -1.73 -18.11 -11.22
CA ALA A 14 -1.79 -17.49 -12.54
C ALA A 14 -1.34 -18.44 -13.68
N SER A 15 -0.52 -19.45 -13.39
CA SER A 15 -0.08 -20.46 -14.36
C SER A 15 -1.10 -21.59 -14.58
N GLN A 16 -2.14 -21.66 -13.74
CA GLN A 16 -3.15 -22.72 -13.73
C GLN A 16 -4.57 -22.19 -13.98
N THR A 17 -4.72 -20.92 -14.31
CA THR A 17 -6.01 -20.28 -14.60
C THR A 17 -5.92 -19.46 -15.87
N THR A 18 -7.07 -19.03 -16.40
CA THR A 18 -7.16 -18.14 -17.55
C THR A 18 -7.87 -16.86 -17.16
N ALA A 19 -7.69 -15.78 -17.93
CA ALA A 19 -8.43 -14.55 -17.68
C ALA A 19 -9.95 -14.76 -17.74
N ALA A 20 -10.43 -15.64 -18.64
CA ALA A 20 -11.84 -15.99 -18.73
C ALA A 20 -12.36 -16.74 -17.48
N ASP A 21 -11.55 -17.61 -16.88
CA ASP A 21 -11.89 -18.27 -15.62
C ASP A 21 -11.93 -17.26 -14.47
N VAL A 22 -10.96 -16.35 -14.41
CA VAL A 22 -10.94 -15.27 -13.41
C VAL A 22 -12.19 -14.40 -13.53
N HIS A 23 -12.55 -14.01 -14.75
CA HIS A 23 -13.77 -13.24 -14.99
C HIS A 23 -15.02 -13.98 -14.54
N ARG A 24 -15.21 -15.22 -15.02
CA ARG A 24 -16.37 -16.04 -14.72
C ARG A 24 -16.53 -16.27 -13.22
N ASP A 25 -15.45 -16.68 -12.54
CA ASP A 25 -15.55 -17.18 -11.17
C ASP A 25 -15.50 -16.06 -10.12
N PHE A 26 -14.85 -14.93 -10.41
CA PHE A 26 -14.60 -13.87 -9.42
C PHE A 26 -15.17 -12.51 -9.81
N VAL A 27 -14.88 -12.02 -11.03
CA VAL A 27 -15.35 -10.68 -11.45
C VAL A 27 -16.87 -10.67 -11.58
N SER A 28 -17.44 -11.63 -12.30
CA SER A 28 -18.89 -11.69 -12.56
C SER A 28 -19.73 -12.02 -11.32
N THR A 29 -19.12 -12.65 -10.32
CA THR A 29 -19.80 -13.06 -9.07
C THR A 29 -19.59 -12.06 -7.93
N GLY A 30 -18.72 -11.05 -8.12
CA GLY A 30 -18.36 -10.11 -7.05
C GLY A 30 -17.61 -10.77 -5.90
N THR A 31 -16.77 -11.77 -6.20
CA THR A 31 -16.00 -12.54 -5.21
C THR A 31 -14.54 -12.07 -5.19
N PRO A 32 -13.98 -11.65 -4.04
CA PRO A 32 -12.57 -11.29 -3.96
C PRO A 32 -11.67 -12.52 -4.15
N VAL A 33 -10.53 -12.32 -4.78
CA VAL A 33 -9.57 -13.39 -5.08
C VAL A 33 -8.13 -12.92 -4.95
N LEU A 34 -7.26 -13.81 -4.47
CA LEU A 34 -5.82 -13.65 -4.59
C LEU A 34 -5.29 -14.49 -5.76
N ILE A 35 -4.74 -13.84 -6.77
CA ILE A 35 -4.07 -14.50 -7.90
C ILE A 35 -2.57 -14.55 -7.61
N ARG A 36 -2.08 -15.75 -7.28
CA ARG A 36 -0.67 -15.99 -7.03
C ARG A 36 0.13 -15.83 -8.32
N GLY A 37 1.18 -15.03 -8.26
CA GLY A 37 2.03 -14.74 -9.42
C GLY A 37 1.35 -13.99 -10.56
N GLY A 38 0.19 -13.34 -10.31
CA GLY A 38 -0.53 -12.58 -11.34
C GLY A 38 0.30 -11.46 -11.96
N VAL A 39 1.17 -10.80 -11.20
CA VAL A 39 2.07 -9.75 -11.72
C VAL A 39 3.13 -10.34 -12.65
N TYR A 40 3.66 -11.53 -12.34
CA TYR A 40 4.62 -12.22 -13.23
C TYR A 40 3.97 -12.56 -14.59
N ASN A 41 2.71 -13.02 -14.58
CA ASN A 41 1.97 -13.33 -15.80
C ASN A 41 1.68 -12.06 -16.62
N SER A 42 1.46 -10.93 -15.93
CA SER A 42 1.26 -9.61 -16.54
C SER A 42 2.52 -9.01 -17.19
N SER A 43 3.68 -9.67 -17.04
CA SER A 43 4.97 -9.23 -17.57
C SER A 43 5.37 -7.79 -17.18
N TRP A 44 5.03 -7.37 -15.95
CA TRP A 44 5.42 -6.04 -15.47
C TRP A 44 6.94 -5.92 -15.38
N GLU A 45 7.51 -5.01 -16.17
CA GLU A 45 8.93 -4.68 -16.08
C GLU A 45 9.29 -4.07 -14.72
N ALA A 46 8.30 -3.53 -14.00
CA ALA A 46 8.43 -3.02 -12.63
C ALA A 46 9.11 -4.02 -11.68
N LEU A 47 8.89 -5.33 -11.86
CA LEU A 47 9.54 -6.38 -11.06
C LEU A 47 11.08 -6.36 -11.16
N THR A 48 11.59 -5.87 -12.29
CA THR A 48 13.02 -5.72 -12.55
C THR A 48 13.47 -4.27 -12.36
N ASN A 49 12.69 -3.33 -12.88
CA ASN A 49 13.05 -1.92 -13.00
C ASN A 49 12.85 -1.15 -11.71
N TRP A 50 11.88 -1.50 -10.85
CA TRP A 50 11.59 -0.73 -9.63
C TRP A 50 12.46 -1.15 -8.44
N ARG A 51 13.74 -1.35 -8.72
CA ARG A 51 14.78 -1.35 -7.68
C ARG A 51 15.12 0.08 -7.33
N ARG A 52 15.52 0.31 -6.08
CA ARG A 52 15.77 1.64 -5.51
C ARG A 52 16.45 2.64 -6.45
N ASP A 53 17.62 2.32 -6.98
CA ASP A 53 18.40 3.26 -7.80
C ASP A 53 17.72 3.57 -9.13
N ASN A 54 17.14 2.56 -9.77
CA ASN A 54 16.41 2.69 -11.02
C ASN A 54 15.10 3.47 -10.82
N LEU A 55 14.36 3.20 -9.74
CA LEU A 55 13.15 3.93 -9.36
C LEU A 55 13.45 5.42 -9.13
N LEU A 56 14.55 5.72 -8.43
CA LEU A 56 14.99 7.10 -8.20
C LEU A 56 15.57 7.78 -9.45
N ALA A 57 16.12 7.03 -10.39
CA ALA A 57 16.55 7.56 -11.67
C ALA A 57 15.35 7.90 -12.57
N ALA A 58 14.30 7.07 -12.55
CA ALA A 58 13.11 7.22 -13.38
C ALA A 58 12.14 8.29 -12.86
N ALA A 59 11.96 8.40 -11.55
CA ALA A 59 10.94 9.27 -10.95
C ALA A 59 11.38 9.95 -9.64
N GLY A 60 12.67 9.97 -9.32
CA GLY A 60 13.14 10.50 -8.04
C GLY A 60 12.77 11.96 -7.79
N ASP A 61 12.67 12.77 -8.86
CA ASP A 61 12.39 14.20 -8.77
C ASP A 61 10.89 14.52 -8.98
N GLU A 62 10.06 13.50 -9.23
CA GLU A 62 8.62 13.64 -9.35
C GLU A 62 7.98 13.85 -7.97
N ASP A 63 7.01 14.76 -7.91
CA ASP A 63 6.22 15.01 -6.71
C ASP A 63 5.30 13.82 -6.39
N VAL A 64 5.23 13.45 -5.11
CA VAL A 64 4.33 12.42 -4.60
C VAL A 64 3.53 12.92 -3.40
N ALA A 65 2.28 12.48 -3.32
CA ALA A 65 1.44 12.68 -2.13
C ALA A 65 1.87 11.74 -0.98
N VAL A 66 2.15 12.33 0.19
CA VAL A 66 2.60 11.63 1.40
C VAL A 66 1.68 11.94 2.58
N ALA A 67 1.15 10.92 3.22
CA ALA A 67 0.30 11.04 4.41
C ALA A 67 0.27 9.74 5.23
N THR A 68 -0.43 9.73 6.37
CA THR A 68 -0.59 8.52 7.20
C THR A 68 -1.76 7.62 6.74
N ILE A 69 -2.59 8.11 5.81
CA ILE A 69 -3.64 7.37 5.09
C ILE A 69 -3.72 7.87 3.64
N PRO A 70 -4.19 7.06 2.68
CA PRO A 70 -4.50 7.53 1.33
C PRO A 70 -5.48 8.72 1.31
N TYR A 71 -5.29 9.63 0.35
CA TYR A 71 -6.17 10.79 0.12
C TYR A 71 -6.51 11.62 1.37
N ALA A 72 -5.57 11.71 2.33
CA ALA A 72 -5.76 12.42 3.59
C ALA A 72 -6.36 13.84 3.45
N HIS A 73 -6.02 14.57 2.39
CA HIS A 73 -6.56 15.91 2.11
C HIS A 73 -8.08 15.93 1.87
N VAL A 74 -8.64 14.92 1.18
CA VAL A 74 -10.10 14.75 1.00
C VAL A 74 -10.77 14.61 2.35
N PHE A 75 -10.04 14.04 3.30
CA PHE A 75 -10.48 13.85 4.66
C PHE A 75 -10.16 15.03 5.60
N GLY A 76 -9.66 16.15 5.10
CA GLY A 76 -9.25 17.29 5.93
C GLY A 76 -8.08 16.96 6.88
N LEU A 77 -7.39 15.84 6.64
CA LEU A 77 -6.17 15.46 7.35
C LEU A 77 -4.95 16.03 6.63
N ARG A 78 -3.84 16.15 7.36
CA ARG A 78 -2.59 16.68 6.81
C ARG A 78 -2.02 15.71 5.78
N SER A 79 -1.91 16.16 4.53
CA SER A 79 -1.05 15.56 3.51
C SER A 79 0.10 16.50 3.18
N GLN A 80 1.21 15.95 2.73
CA GLN A 80 2.38 16.70 2.28
C GLN A 80 2.71 16.28 0.85
N LYS A 81 3.27 17.20 0.08
CA LYS A 81 4.00 16.85 -1.14
C LYS A 81 5.48 16.72 -0.81
N ALA A 82 6.13 15.74 -1.39
CA ALA A 82 7.58 15.56 -1.36
C ALA A 82 7.99 14.95 -2.69
N SER A 83 9.23 15.12 -3.10
CA SER A 83 9.77 14.31 -4.19
C SER A 83 9.87 12.84 -3.78
N LEU A 84 9.76 11.91 -4.73
CA LEU A 84 9.96 10.49 -4.44
C LEU A 84 11.34 10.22 -3.78
N ARG A 85 12.37 10.97 -4.17
CA ARG A 85 13.71 10.93 -3.57
C ARG A 85 13.72 11.32 -2.10
N GLU A 86 13.06 12.41 -1.73
CA GLU A 86 12.95 12.83 -0.32
C GLU A 86 12.20 11.80 0.52
N TYR A 87 11.17 11.18 -0.06
CA TYR A 87 10.45 10.11 0.62
C TYR A 87 11.31 8.85 0.80
N VAL A 88 12.08 8.46 -0.20
CA VAL A 88 13.01 7.33 -0.09
C VAL A 88 14.12 7.61 0.95
N GLN A 89 14.58 8.86 1.09
CA GLN A 89 15.47 9.25 2.19
C GLN A 89 14.78 9.18 3.56
N TYR A 90 13.46 9.41 3.63
CA TYR A 90 12.69 9.16 4.85
C TYR A 90 12.68 7.67 5.21
N LEU A 91 12.52 6.77 4.23
CA LEU A 91 12.60 5.32 4.47
C LEU A 91 13.97 4.90 5.06
N ASP A 92 15.07 5.49 4.61
CA ASP A 92 16.40 5.23 5.18
C ASP A 92 16.49 5.59 6.66
N ARG A 93 15.84 6.69 7.06
CA ARG A 93 15.78 7.13 8.45
C ARG A 93 14.94 6.19 9.30
N VAL A 94 13.80 5.74 8.77
CA VAL A 94 12.95 4.72 9.40
C VAL A 94 13.74 3.43 9.64
N HIS A 95 14.47 2.94 8.63
CA HIS A 95 15.27 1.71 8.74
C HIS A 95 16.49 1.84 9.66
N SER A 96 17.13 3.01 9.70
CA SER A 96 18.27 3.28 10.57
C SER A 96 17.88 3.59 12.03
N GLY A 97 16.58 3.58 12.35
CA GLY A 97 16.06 3.83 13.70
C GLY A 97 16.25 5.28 14.17
N ARG A 98 16.43 6.24 13.26
CA ARG A 98 16.61 7.66 13.58
C ARG A 98 15.36 8.46 13.19
N ASP A 99 14.59 8.81 14.21
CA ASP A 99 13.41 9.71 14.24
C ASP A 99 12.08 9.06 13.79
N GLY A 100 11.02 8.94 14.61
CA GLY A 100 10.69 9.69 15.82
C GLY A 100 10.26 11.13 15.50
N GLY A 101 8.97 11.33 15.18
CA GLY A 101 8.26 12.62 15.27
C GLY A 101 8.94 13.85 14.67
N GLY A 102 8.43 14.34 13.54
CA GLY A 102 8.81 15.64 13.00
C GLY A 102 8.80 16.73 14.08
N LYS A 103 10.00 17.26 14.39
CA LYS A 103 10.15 18.45 15.24
C LYS A 103 9.53 19.64 14.51
N HIS A 104 8.32 20.00 14.92
CA HIS A 104 7.85 21.36 14.75
C HIS A 104 8.73 22.29 15.58
N ALA A 105 9.22 23.35 14.94
CA ALA A 105 9.99 24.41 15.58
C ALA A 105 9.11 25.16 16.60
N GLY A 106 9.12 24.70 17.83
CA GLY A 106 8.60 25.40 19.00
C GLY A 106 9.74 26.14 19.71
N THR A 107 9.53 27.43 19.90
CA THR A 107 10.44 28.40 20.52
C THR A 107 10.99 28.01 21.89
N ARG A 108 12.24 28.45 22.11
CA ARG A 108 13.07 28.39 23.31
C ARG A 108 12.33 28.72 24.62
N GLY A 109 12.62 27.92 25.66
CA GLY A 109 12.46 28.27 27.07
C GLY A 109 13.37 27.35 27.89
N GLY A 110 14.46 27.90 28.44
CA GLY A 110 15.45 27.14 29.19
C GLY A 110 15.07 26.93 30.65
N HIS A 111 15.56 25.83 31.23
CA HIS A 111 16.15 25.86 32.56
C HIS A 111 17.05 24.63 32.76
N ASP A 112 18.23 24.88 33.29
CA ASP A 112 19.23 23.91 33.72
C ASP A 112 18.73 23.11 34.94
N ASP A 113 19.10 21.83 35.04
CA ASP A 113 19.73 21.34 36.26
C ASP A 113 20.38 19.96 36.07
N ALA A 114 21.59 19.85 36.61
CA ALA A 114 22.46 18.69 36.53
C ALA A 114 22.16 17.67 37.64
N ARG A 115 22.33 16.37 37.34
CA ARG A 115 22.96 15.36 38.21
C ARG A 115 23.16 14.03 37.50
N GLY A 116 24.33 13.45 37.70
CA GLY A 116 24.81 12.24 37.03
C GLY A 116 24.34 10.92 37.68
N GLY A 117 24.44 9.85 36.89
CA GLY A 117 24.22 8.47 37.30
C GLY A 117 24.87 7.52 36.29
N ARG A 118 25.70 6.60 36.80
CA ARG A 118 26.50 5.64 36.02
C ARG A 118 25.65 4.44 35.59
N GLY A 119 25.88 3.98 34.35
CA GLY A 119 25.99 2.57 34.00
C GLY A 119 24.73 1.69 33.98
N ALA A 120 24.19 1.47 32.80
CA ALA A 120 23.67 0.16 32.39
C ALA A 120 23.68 0.09 30.85
N HIS A 121 24.48 -0.81 30.28
CA HIS A 121 24.31 -1.22 28.88
C HIS A 121 23.00 -1.99 28.77
N GLN A 122 21.92 -1.25 28.54
CA GLN A 122 20.63 -1.81 28.18
C GLN A 122 20.72 -2.11 26.67
N ALA A 123 20.66 -3.39 26.31
CA ALA A 123 20.44 -3.78 24.93
C ALA A 123 19.22 -3.00 24.42
N ALA A 124 19.41 -2.20 23.37
CA ALA A 124 18.36 -1.39 22.79
C ALA A 124 17.23 -2.32 22.34
N SER A 125 16.18 -2.42 23.14
CA SER A 125 14.89 -2.87 22.66
C SER A 125 14.46 -1.86 21.60
N SER A 126 14.37 -2.29 20.35
CA SER A 126 13.76 -1.53 19.26
C SER A 126 12.29 -1.28 19.65
N GLN A 127 12.04 -0.18 20.34
CA GLN A 127 10.67 0.30 20.56
C GLN A 127 10.10 0.59 19.17
N PRO A 128 8.94 0.01 18.79
CA PRO A 128 8.30 0.36 17.53
C PRO A 128 8.05 1.88 17.52
N ASN A 129 8.23 2.50 16.37
CA ASN A 129 7.94 3.91 16.16
C ASN A 129 6.51 4.19 16.69
N GLU A 130 6.34 5.00 17.73
CA GLU A 130 5.02 5.19 18.38
C GLU A 130 4.01 5.95 17.49
N LEU A 131 4.47 6.50 16.37
CA LEU A 131 3.67 7.27 15.43
C LEU A 131 3.44 6.50 14.12
N PRO A 132 2.24 6.63 13.51
CA PRO A 132 1.98 6.06 12.19
C PRO A 132 3.01 6.54 11.17
N PRO A 133 3.66 5.64 10.42
CA PRO A 133 4.59 6.02 9.37
C PRO A 133 3.85 6.72 8.23
N PHE A 134 4.56 7.63 7.56
CA PHE A 134 4.10 8.17 6.29
C PHE A 134 4.05 7.08 5.20
N TYR A 135 3.13 7.27 4.26
CA TYR A 135 2.81 6.38 3.15
C TYR A 135 2.67 7.22 1.88
N VAL A 136 3.32 6.79 0.79
CA VAL A 136 3.04 7.32 -0.56
C VAL A 136 1.85 6.57 -1.13
N PHE A 137 0.86 7.33 -1.59
CA PHE A 137 -0.27 6.83 -2.35
C PHE A 137 -0.67 7.89 -3.38
N ASP A 138 -0.24 7.68 -4.62
CA ASP A 138 -0.21 8.71 -5.65
C ASP A 138 -0.81 8.24 -6.97
N GLY A 139 -1.80 8.98 -7.48
CA GLY A 139 -2.46 8.69 -8.76
C GLY A 139 -1.88 9.45 -9.95
N THR A 140 -0.88 10.31 -9.76
CA THR A 140 -0.30 11.17 -10.81
C THR A 140 0.98 10.59 -11.40
N LEU A 141 1.74 9.80 -10.63
CA LEU A 141 2.96 9.14 -11.12
C LEU A 141 2.73 8.16 -12.28
N LEU A 142 1.53 7.61 -12.40
CA LEU A 142 1.18 6.61 -13.41
C LEU A 142 0.04 7.10 -14.32
N SER A 143 -0.38 8.36 -14.17
CA SER A 143 -1.45 8.92 -14.98
C SER A 143 -1.01 9.10 -16.43
N ALA A 144 -1.98 9.05 -17.34
CA ALA A 144 -1.71 9.17 -18.78
C ALA A 144 -1.16 10.55 -19.18
N ASP A 145 -1.42 11.57 -18.37
CA ASP A 145 -0.91 12.94 -18.52
C ASP A 145 0.39 13.20 -17.76
N GLY A 146 0.89 12.21 -17.00
CA GLY A 146 2.15 12.30 -16.25
C GLY A 146 3.40 12.12 -17.12
N SER A 147 4.52 12.68 -16.66
CA SER A 147 5.85 12.58 -17.30
C SER A 147 6.67 11.36 -16.90
N SER A 148 6.27 10.68 -15.82
CA SER A 148 7.03 9.60 -15.22
C SER A 148 7.16 8.38 -16.13
N ALA A 149 8.38 7.90 -16.31
CA ALA A 149 8.68 6.68 -17.07
C ALA A 149 8.09 5.42 -16.41
N LEU A 150 7.76 5.46 -15.11
CA LEU A 150 7.22 4.32 -14.37
C LEU A 150 5.90 3.80 -14.95
N ARG A 151 5.13 4.63 -15.66
CA ARG A 151 3.88 4.19 -16.28
C ARG A 151 4.08 3.11 -17.34
N GLU A 152 5.28 3.03 -17.93
CA GLU A 152 5.59 2.08 -19.00
C GLU A 152 5.93 0.69 -18.44
N ASP A 153 6.25 0.61 -17.15
CA ASP A 153 6.66 -0.62 -16.48
C ASP A 153 5.49 -1.49 -15.99
N VAL A 154 4.26 -0.96 -16.07
CA VAL A 154 3.05 -1.57 -15.51
C VAL A 154 1.86 -1.49 -16.47
N SER A 155 0.96 -2.44 -16.31
CA SER A 155 -0.29 -2.54 -17.08
C SER A 155 -1.39 -3.06 -16.16
N VAL A 156 -2.64 -3.06 -16.59
CA VAL A 156 -3.69 -3.76 -15.83
C VAL A 156 -3.29 -5.24 -15.70
N PRO A 157 -3.30 -5.81 -14.48
CA PRO A 157 -2.86 -7.17 -14.27
C PRO A 157 -3.72 -8.22 -14.99
N PHE A 158 -3.09 -9.37 -15.27
CA PHE A 158 -3.70 -10.59 -15.78
C PHE A 158 -5.02 -10.92 -15.07
N GLY A 159 -6.04 -11.21 -15.86
CA GLY A 159 -7.38 -11.60 -15.39
C GLY A 159 -8.37 -10.45 -15.28
N PHE A 160 -7.94 -9.22 -15.54
CA PHE A 160 -8.76 -8.01 -15.41
C PHE A 160 -8.76 -7.14 -16.68
N GLU A 161 -8.31 -7.70 -17.80
CA GLU A 161 -8.31 -7.04 -19.11
C GLU A 161 -9.73 -6.65 -19.55
N ASP A 162 -10.73 -7.48 -19.25
CA ASP A 162 -12.13 -7.19 -19.55
C ASP A 162 -12.67 -5.99 -18.75
N LEU A 163 -12.24 -5.83 -17.50
CA LEU A 163 -12.57 -4.63 -16.71
C LEU A 163 -11.93 -3.39 -17.33
N ALA A 164 -10.67 -3.48 -17.74
CA ALA A 164 -9.97 -2.37 -18.40
C ALA A 164 -10.55 -2.02 -19.78
N ALA A 165 -11.09 -3.00 -20.50
CA ALA A 165 -11.78 -2.79 -21.77
C ALA A 165 -13.15 -2.12 -21.59
N SER A 166 -13.80 -2.34 -20.45
CA SER A 166 -15.15 -1.85 -20.17
C SER A 166 -15.18 -0.52 -19.41
N PHE A 167 -14.18 -0.30 -18.57
CA PHE A 167 -14.14 0.81 -17.62
C PHE A 167 -12.80 1.53 -17.65
N LYS A 168 -12.83 2.82 -17.31
CA LYS A 168 -11.60 3.58 -17.15
C LYS A 168 -10.87 3.12 -15.89
N ALA A 169 -9.62 2.71 -16.06
CA ALA A 169 -8.75 2.34 -14.94
C ALA A 169 -7.95 3.55 -14.45
N TYR A 170 -7.92 3.76 -13.14
CA TYR A 170 -7.11 4.77 -12.46
C TYR A 170 -5.95 4.10 -11.71
N PRO A 171 -4.72 4.13 -12.27
CA PRO A 171 -3.55 3.55 -11.63
C PRO A 171 -3.09 4.42 -10.45
N GLN A 172 -2.72 3.78 -9.34
CA GLN A 172 -2.32 4.41 -8.10
C GLN A 172 -1.03 3.74 -7.60
N PHE A 173 0.08 4.47 -7.66
CA PHE A 173 1.37 4.03 -7.15
C PHE A 173 1.39 4.11 -5.63
N SER A 174 1.96 3.10 -4.98
CA SER A 174 2.14 3.09 -3.54
C SER A 174 3.53 2.60 -3.11
N LEU A 175 4.10 3.29 -2.12
CA LEU A 175 5.38 2.95 -1.51
C LEU A 175 5.32 3.29 -0.01
N GLY A 176 5.65 2.34 0.85
CA GLY A 176 5.70 2.60 2.29
C GLY A 176 6.43 1.56 3.11
N PRO A 177 6.87 1.93 4.33
CA PRO A 177 7.54 1.02 5.24
C PRO A 177 6.54 0.08 5.92
N GLU A 178 7.05 -0.89 6.68
CA GLU A 178 6.23 -1.71 7.60
C GLU A 178 5.36 -0.81 8.50
N GLY A 179 4.10 -1.19 8.70
CA GLY A 179 3.14 -0.45 9.52
C GLY A 179 2.33 0.63 8.77
N SER A 180 2.72 0.98 7.55
CA SER A 180 1.96 1.91 6.68
C SER A 180 0.86 1.18 5.89
N GLY A 181 -0.03 1.94 5.24
CA GLY A 181 -1.05 1.37 4.34
C GLY A 181 -2.38 2.14 4.37
N ALA A 182 -3.47 1.43 4.11
CA ALA A 182 -4.81 2.00 3.98
C ALA A 182 -5.75 1.44 5.07
N PRO A 183 -6.47 2.29 5.82
CA PRO A 183 -7.48 1.83 6.77
C PRO A 183 -8.71 1.27 6.05
N PHE A 184 -9.68 0.74 6.81
CA PHE A 184 -10.95 0.28 6.23
C PHE A 184 -11.63 1.37 5.40
N HIS A 185 -11.93 1.02 4.15
CA HIS A 185 -12.67 1.82 3.17
C HIS A 185 -13.33 0.89 2.14
N ARG A 186 -14.11 1.46 1.21
CA ARG A 186 -14.69 0.77 0.04
C ARG A 186 -14.76 1.75 -1.14
N HIS A 187 -14.79 1.23 -2.35
CA HIS A 187 -14.87 2.00 -3.60
C HIS A 187 -15.35 1.07 -4.74
N CYS A 188 -15.17 1.51 -5.98
CA CYS A 188 -15.38 0.72 -7.19
C CYS A 188 -14.56 -0.58 -7.19
N PRO A 189 -14.77 -1.54 -8.10
CA PRO A 189 -13.85 -2.67 -8.23
C PRO A 189 -12.40 -2.20 -8.40
N ALA A 190 -11.47 -2.86 -7.72
CA ALA A 190 -10.06 -2.55 -7.85
C ALA A 190 -9.18 -3.80 -7.77
N VAL A 191 -7.99 -3.69 -8.35
CA VAL A 191 -6.94 -4.71 -8.26
C VAL A 191 -5.68 -4.09 -7.69
N ASN A 192 -4.92 -4.86 -6.92
CA ASN A 192 -3.61 -4.45 -6.41
C ASN A 192 -2.55 -5.45 -6.82
N GLY A 193 -1.58 -5.02 -7.65
CA GLY A 193 -0.40 -5.80 -8.00
C GLY A 193 0.78 -5.42 -7.10
N LEU A 194 1.32 -6.39 -6.36
CA LEU A 194 2.42 -6.18 -5.43
C LEU A 194 3.78 -6.45 -6.12
N VAL A 195 4.62 -5.43 -6.27
CA VAL A 195 5.93 -5.53 -6.93
C VAL A 195 7.00 -5.99 -5.94
N PHE A 196 7.02 -5.40 -4.75
CA PHE A 196 7.96 -5.71 -3.68
C PHE A 196 7.26 -5.69 -2.33
N GLY A 197 7.75 -6.49 -1.38
CA GLY A 197 7.28 -6.49 -0.01
C GLY A 197 6.18 -7.51 0.29
N GLN A 198 5.36 -7.20 1.28
CA GLN A 198 4.25 -8.03 1.72
C GLN A 198 3.15 -7.17 2.34
N LYS A 199 1.90 -7.50 2.02
CA LYS A 199 0.71 -6.84 2.55
C LYS A 199 -0.20 -7.84 3.23
N ARG A 200 -0.75 -7.46 4.38
CA ARG A 200 -1.89 -8.14 5.00
C ARG A 200 -3.16 -7.36 4.70
N TRP A 201 -4.15 -8.09 4.21
CA TRP A 201 -5.47 -7.61 3.89
C TRP A 201 -6.47 -8.12 4.91
N ARG A 202 -7.41 -7.25 5.28
CA ARG A 202 -8.65 -7.64 5.96
C ARG A 202 -9.83 -7.18 5.12
N LEU A 203 -10.73 -8.09 4.78
CA LEU A 203 -11.89 -7.81 3.93
C LEU A 203 -13.20 -8.09 4.68
N LEU A 204 -14.21 -7.30 4.38
CA LEU A 204 -15.57 -7.39 4.89
C LEU A 204 -16.54 -7.39 3.71
N THR A 205 -17.60 -8.18 3.81
CA THR A 205 -18.67 -8.15 2.81
C THR A 205 -19.29 -6.76 2.73
N PRO A 206 -19.91 -6.39 1.59
CA PRO A 206 -20.46 -5.05 1.40
C PRO A 206 -21.43 -4.59 2.50
N GLU A 207 -22.23 -5.51 3.07
CA GLU A 207 -23.20 -5.20 4.14
C GLU A 207 -22.54 -4.83 5.47
N ARG A 208 -21.27 -5.19 5.64
CA ARG A 208 -20.47 -4.96 6.85
C ARG A 208 -19.38 -3.93 6.65
N ALA A 209 -19.19 -3.46 5.42
CA ALA A 209 -18.18 -2.48 5.08
C ALA A 209 -18.40 -1.18 5.87
N PHE A 210 -17.32 -0.61 6.38
CA PHE A 210 -17.32 0.68 7.04
C PHE A 210 -16.07 1.47 6.65
N TYR A 211 -16.07 2.77 6.96
CA TYR A 211 -14.93 3.64 6.75
C TYR A 211 -14.31 4.04 8.09
N THR A 212 -12.98 4.12 8.13
CA THR A 212 -12.26 4.80 9.20
C THR A 212 -11.13 5.65 8.64
N ARG A 213 -10.87 6.77 9.31
CA ARG A 213 -9.74 7.68 9.04
C ARG A 213 -8.57 7.44 9.97
N GLU A 214 -8.71 6.52 10.91
CA GLU A 214 -7.63 6.14 11.81
C GLU A 214 -6.55 5.40 11.02
N PRO A 215 -5.27 5.82 11.07
CA PRO A 215 -4.20 5.16 10.33
C PRO A 215 -4.16 3.65 10.60
N VAL A 216 -3.91 2.86 9.56
CA VAL A 216 -3.87 1.40 9.67
C VAL A 216 -2.84 0.92 10.70
N PHE A 217 -1.77 1.69 10.92
CA PHE A 217 -0.81 1.45 11.99
C PHE A 217 -1.48 1.21 13.36
N THR A 218 -2.53 1.99 13.68
CA THR A 218 -3.28 1.85 14.93
C THR A 218 -4.51 0.97 14.74
N ALA A 219 -5.27 1.17 13.67
CA ALA A 219 -6.52 0.45 13.39
C ALA A 219 -6.30 -1.07 13.20
N SER A 220 -5.15 -1.49 12.67
CA SER A 220 -4.81 -2.90 12.47
C SER A 220 -4.80 -3.74 13.75
N SER A 221 -4.48 -3.12 14.89
CA SER A 221 -4.44 -3.78 16.20
C SER A 221 -5.83 -4.05 16.79
N LYS A 222 -6.87 -3.39 16.27
CA LYS A 222 -8.24 -3.52 16.76
C LYS A 222 -8.86 -4.81 16.21
N PRO A 223 -9.60 -5.57 17.04
CA PRO A 223 -10.32 -6.73 16.57
C PRO A 223 -11.43 -6.30 15.61
N VAL A 224 -11.53 -7.01 14.49
CA VAL A 224 -12.63 -6.85 13.52
C VAL A 224 -13.23 -8.23 13.31
N THR A 225 -14.42 -8.42 13.88
CA THR A 225 -15.11 -9.71 13.84
C THR A 225 -15.49 -10.05 12.39
N ASP A 226 -15.25 -11.30 12.01
CA ASP A 226 -15.57 -11.88 10.70
C ASP A 226 -14.86 -11.22 9.50
N ALA A 227 -13.77 -10.50 9.74
CA ALA A 227 -12.90 -10.08 8.65
C ALA A 227 -12.20 -11.29 8.02
N ILE A 228 -12.22 -11.38 6.69
CA ILE A 228 -11.45 -12.37 5.95
C ILE A 228 -10.03 -11.84 5.81
N GLU A 229 -9.05 -12.58 6.32
CA GLU A 229 -7.65 -12.18 6.25
C GLU A 229 -6.90 -12.84 5.09
N CYS A 230 -6.02 -12.08 4.45
CA CYS A 230 -5.20 -12.58 3.36
C CYS A 230 -3.82 -11.92 3.31
N THR A 231 -2.77 -12.73 3.16
CA THR A 231 -1.41 -12.23 2.97
C THR A 231 -1.04 -12.28 1.50
N GLN A 232 -0.80 -11.09 0.93
CA GLN A 232 -0.34 -10.89 -0.43
C GLN A 232 1.19 -10.79 -0.44
N ALA A 233 1.86 -11.62 -1.24
CA ALA A 233 3.31 -11.59 -1.43
C ALA A 233 3.70 -10.90 -2.74
N ALA A 234 4.97 -10.48 -2.85
CA ALA A 234 5.49 -9.92 -4.09
C ALA A 234 5.26 -10.85 -5.30
N GLY A 235 4.70 -10.30 -6.37
CA GLY A 235 4.24 -11.03 -7.55
C GLY A 235 2.75 -11.35 -7.57
N ASP A 236 2.04 -11.26 -6.44
CA ASP A 236 0.62 -11.57 -6.36
C ASP A 236 -0.26 -10.37 -6.78
N VAL A 237 -1.45 -10.68 -7.30
CA VAL A 237 -2.52 -9.70 -7.56
C VAL A 237 -3.70 -10.01 -6.64
N LEU A 238 -4.22 -9.01 -5.94
CA LEU A 238 -5.46 -9.15 -5.17
C LEU A 238 -6.57 -8.33 -5.82
N PHE A 239 -7.73 -8.95 -6.01
CA PHE A 239 -8.94 -8.30 -6.51
C PHE A 239 -9.91 -8.01 -5.38
N VAL A 240 -10.39 -6.77 -5.32
CA VAL A 240 -11.45 -6.31 -4.44
C VAL A 240 -12.65 -5.92 -5.30
N PRO A 241 -13.77 -6.65 -5.24
CA PRO A 241 -14.98 -6.28 -5.95
C PRO A 241 -15.63 -5.02 -5.38
N GLU A 242 -16.56 -4.45 -6.14
CA GLU A 242 -17.30 -3.25 -5.72
C GLU A 242 -17.91 -3.39 -4.33
N GLY A 243 -17.81 -2.33 -3.53
CA GLY A 243 -18.48 -2.23 -2.24
C GLY A 243 -17.88 -3.05 -1.10
N TRP A 244 -16.93 -3.96 -1.37
CA TRP A 244 -16.23 -4.71 -0.34
C TRP A 244 -15.40 -3.77 0.53
N GLY A 245 -15.63 -3.84 1.85
CA GLY A 245 -14.85 -3.11 2.83
C GLY A 245 -13.48 -3.75 2.96
N HIS A 246 -12.41 -2.98 2.90
CA HIS A 246 -11.07 -3.53 3.00
C HIS A 246 -10.06 -2.60 3.66
N GLU A 247 -9.12 -3.20 4.38
CA GLU A 247 -7.96 -2.59 5.01
C GLU A 247 -6.69 -3.27 4.50
N VAL A 248 -5.62 -2.49 4.33
CA VAL A 248 -4.32 -2.96 3.85
C VAL A 248 -3.21 -2.49 4.78
N LEU A 249 -2.50 -3.43 5.38
CA LEU A 249 -1.30 -3.19 6.20
C LEU A 249 -0.06 -3.68 5.46
N ASN A 250 0.94 -2.82 5.29
CA ASN A 250 2.27 -3.24 4.84
C ASN A 250 2.98 -3.96 6.01
N GLU A 251 3.22 -5.26 5.86
CA GLU A 251 3.96 -6.09 6.84
C GLU A 251 5.48 -6.03 6.62
N ALA A 252 5.90 -5.44 5.51
CA ALA A 252 7.28 -5.08 5.18
C ALA A 252 7.26 -3.81 4.31
N GLU A 253 8.43 -3.19 4.08
CA GLU A 253 8.52 -2.17 3.02
C GLU A 253 7.95 -2.73 1.72
N SER A 254 7.00 -2.01 1.13
CA SER A 254 6.21 -2.52 0.01
C SER A 254 6.05 -1.49 -1.08
N VAL A 255 6.15 -1.96 -2.33
CA VAL A 255 5.87 -1.20 -3.56
C VAL A 255 4.76 -1.92 -4.32
N ALA A 256 3.68 -1.23 -4.64
CA ALA A 256 2.56 -1.80 -5.37
C ALA A 256 1.87 -0.77 -6.26
N VAL A 257 1.14 -1.27 -7.25
CA VAL A 257 0.22 -0.46 -8.06
C VAL A 257 -1.19 -1.00 -7.87
N ALA A 258 -2.11 -0.12 -7.49
CA ALA A 258 -3.54 -0.41 -7.55
C ALA A 258 -4.13 0.15 -8.86
N PHE A 259 -5.12 -0.53 -9.42
CA PHE A 259 -5.97 -0.01 -10.48
C PHE A 259 -7.41 -0.06 -9.98
N GLU A 260 -8.03 1.11 -9.87
CA GLU A 260 -9.46 1.24 -9.59
C GLU A 260 -10.22 1.44 -10.90
N PHE A 261 -11.32 0.71 -11.09
CA PHE A 261 -12.10 0.73 -12.32
C PHE A 261 -13.39 1.52 -12.13
N ASP A 262 -13.56 2.61 -12.87
CA ASP A 262 -14.71 3.51 -12.78
C ASP A 262 -15.98 2.87 -13.38
N THR A 263 -16.82 2.30 -12.52
CA THR A 263 -18.13 1.73 -12.92
C THR A 263 -19.26 2.76 -12.88
N GLY A 264 -18.98 4.00 -12.48
CA GLY A 264 -19.92 5.13 -12.47
C GLY A 264 -20.79 5.27 -11.20
N ASP A 265 -21.14 4.17 -10.52
CA ASP A 265 -22.04 4.16 -9.35
C ASP A 265 -21.33 3.77 -8.03
N CYS A 266 -20.06 4.15 -7.94
CA CYS A 266 -19.17 3.96 -6.81
C CYS A 266 -18.53 5.30 -6.39
#